data_AF-A0A8C3HS67-F1
#
_entry.id   AF-A0A8C3HS67-F1
#
_cell.length_a   1.000
_cell.length_b   1.000
_cell.length_c   1.000
_cell.angle_alpha   90.00
_cell.angle_beta   90.00
_cell.angle_gamma   90.00
#
_symmetry.space_group_name_H-M   'P 1'
#
loop_
_entity.id
_entity.type
_entity.pdbx_description
1 polymer ?
#
loop_
_entity_poly.entity_id
_entity_poly.type
_entity_poly.pdbx_seq_one_letter_code
_entity_poly.pdbx_strand_id
1 'polypeptide(L)'
;MHPLALLLLGLRLAGAGFKICAFNTHGFGEAKSAGISLQILVRCDIAAVQEVRDVKGEAVQALLRELNRYWAAQDTWVPAPVLGGEGAWDPGLPRPLPAERAA
;
A
#
# COMPACT_ATOMS: atom_id res chain seq x y z
N MET A 1 -14.39 23.43 -29.86
CA MET A 1 -14.32 23.44 -28.37
C MET A 1 -13.59 22.22 -27.78
N HIS A 2 -13.24 21.19 -28.55
CA HIS A 2 -12.55 19.99 -28.07
C HIS A 2 -11.01 20.03 -27.89
N PRO A 3 -10.22 20.95 -28.49
CA PRO A 3 -8.76 20.85 -28.41
C PRO A 3 -8.24 21.14 -27.00
N LEU A 4 -8.92 22.00 -26.24
CA LEU A 4 -8.60 22.28 -24.84
C LEU A 4 -8.90 21.06 -23.95
N ALA A 5 -10.02 20.37 -24.19
CA ALA A 5 -10.37 19.16 -23.45
C ALA A 5 -9.35 18.04 -23.69
N LEU A 6 -8.90 17.86 -24.94
CA LEU A 6 -7.85 16.89 -25.29
C LEU A 6 -6.50 17.24 -24.67
N LEU A 7 -6.12 18.53 -24.66
CA LEU A 7 -4.90 19.00 -24.00
C LEU A 7 -4.94 18.74 -22.49
N LEU A 8 -6.05 19.05 -21.83
CA LEU A 8 -6.24 18.81 -20.40
C LEU A 8 -6.23 17.31 -20.08
N LEU A 9 -6.88 16.48 -20.91
CA LEU A 9 -6.86 15.04 -20.77
C LEU A 9 -5.43 14.47 -20.93
N GLY A 10 -4.70 14.92 -21.95
CA GLY A 10 -3.30 14.54 -22.17
C GLY A 10 -2.40 14.92 -21.01
N LEU A 11 -2.57 16.12 -20.43
CA LEU A 11 -1.79 16.57 -19.28
C LEU A 11 -2.10 15.76 -18.01
N ARG A 12 -3.36 15.37 -17.81
CA ARG A 12 -3.77 14.51 -16.68
C ARG A 12 -3.20 13.10 -16.80
N LEU A 13 -3.25 12.51 -18.00
CA LEU A 13 -2.70 11.19 -18.27
C LEU A 13 -1.17 11.17 -18.14
N ALA A 14 -0.49 12.23 -18.60
CA ALA A 14 0.96 12.36 -18.43
C ALA A 14 1.39 12.50 -16.96
N GLY A 15 0.53 13.05 -16.10
CA GLY A 15 0.77 13.18 -14.66
C GLY A 15 0.40 11.94 -13.83
N ALA A 16 -0.42 11.04 -14.37
CA ALA A 16 -0.90 9.82 -13.71
C ALA A 16 0.09 8.66 -13.93
N GLY A 17 1.31 8.80 -13.42
CA GLY A 17 2.30 7.74 -13.46
C GLY A 17 2.02 6.67 -12.39
N PHE A 18 2.07 5.39 -12.79
CA PHE A 18 2.05 4.26 -11.87
C PHE A 18 3.44 4.06 -11.27
N LYS A 19 3.56 4.19 -9.95
CA LYS A 19 4.82 4.21 -9.21
C LYS A 19 5.05 2.90 -8.50
N ILE A 20 6.06 2.17 -8.96
CA ILE A 20 6.58 0.97 -8.32
C ILE A 20 7.88 1.35 -7.59
N CYS A 21 7.96 1.02 -6.31
CA CYS A 21 9.10 1.34 -5.47
C CYS A 21 9.69 0.07 -4.85
N ALA A 22 11.01 0.05 -4.68
CA ALA A 22 11.72 -0.99 -3.94
C ALA A 22 12.66 -0.34 -2.93
N PHE A 23 12.47 -0.66 -1.65
CA PHE A 23 13.24 -0.11 -0.54
C PHE A 23 14.04 -1.21 0.11
N ASN A 24 15.36 -1.04 0.15
CA ASN A 24 16.20 -1.85 1.02
C ASN A 24 16.44 -1.06 2.32
N THR A 25 15.76 -1.48 3.38
CA THR A 25 16.00 -0.98 4.72
C THR A 25 16.86 -1.99 5.45
N HIS A 26 18.17 -1.76 5.45
CA HIS A 26 19.15 -2.66 6.03
C HIS A 26 18.75 -3.11 7.44
N GLY A 27 18.33 -4.38 7.58
CA GLY A 27 17.80 -4.94 8.81
C GLY A 27 16.50 -4.31 9.31
N PHE A 28 15.46 -4.24 8.47
CA PHE A 28 14.12 -3.81 8.87
C PHE A 28 13.52 -4.78 9.89
N GLY A 29 13.22 -4.31 11.10
CA GLY A 29 12.71 -5.12 12.21
C GLY A 29 12.27 -4.21 13.35
N GLU A 30 11.99 -4.74 14.55
CA GLU A 30 11.41 -3.93 15.66
C GLU A 30 12.18 -2.63 15.94
N ALA A 31 13.51 -2.66 15.92
CA ALA A 31 14.38 -1.50 16.13
C ALA A 31 14.36 -0.46 14.99
N LYS A 32 13.84 -0.82 13.81
CA LYS A 32 13.78 0.01 12.59
C LYS A 32 12.39 0.09 11.97
N SER A 33 11.35 -0.37 12.67
CA SER A 33 9.95 -0.30 12.21
C SER A 33 9.51 1.16 11.96
N ALA A 34 10.12 2.11 12.68
CA ALA A 34 9.98 3.55 12.45
C ALA A 34 10.88 4.13 11.33
N GLY A 35 11.77 3.33 10.75
CA GLY A 35 12.82 3.76 9.82
C GLY A 35 12.37 3.92 8.38
N ILE A 36 11.33 3.20 7.93
CA ILE A 36 10.65 3.54 6.68
C ILE A 36 9.64 4.63 6.99
N SER A 37 9.91 5.85 6.53
CA SER A 37 8.92 6.93 6.65
C SER A 37 7.65 6.53 5.90
N LEU A 38 6.52 6.45 6.59
CA LEU A 38 5.19 6.23 6.01
C LEU A 38 4.95 7.11 4.77
N GLN A 39 5.44 8.35 4.82
CA GLN A 39 5.40 9.34 3.75
C GLN A 39 6.06 8.88 2.43
N ILE A 40 7.01 7.95 2.49
CA ILE A 40 7.67 7.40 1.30
C ILE A 40 6.79 6.32 0.68
N LEU A 41 6.24 5.41 1.50
CA LEU A 41 5.43 4.29 1.03
C LEU A 41 4.10 4.74 0.44
N VAL A 42 3.43 5.73 1.05
CA VAL A 42 2.13 6.25 0.57
C VAL A 42 2.21 6.95 -0.80
N ARG A 43 3.41 7.18 -1.32
CA ARG A 43 3.62 7.76 -2.67
C ARG A 43 3.69 6.69 -3.76
N CYS A 44 3.82 5.43 -3.40
CA CYS A 44 3.97 4.30 -4.30
C CYS A 44 2.62 3.59 -4.44
N ASP A 45 2.29 3.17 -5.66
CA ASP A 45 1.14 2.31 -5.92
C ASP A 45 1.47 0.86 -5.52
N ILE A 46 2.72 0.44 -5.75
CA ILE A 46 3.28 -0.83 -5.26
C ILE A 46 4.64 -0.55 -4.61
N ALA A 47 4.86 -1.09 -3.41
CA ALA A 47 6.15 -0.99 -2.72
C ALA A 47 6.65 -2.37 -2.27
N ALA A 48 7.91 -2.68 -2.54
CA ALA A 48 8.62 -3.83 -2.02
C ALA A 48 9.60 -3.40 -0.91
N VAL A 49 9.47 -3.98 0.28
CA VAL A 49 10.40 -3.76 1.40
C VAL A 49 11.31 -4.98 1.53
N GLN A 50 12.62 -4.75 1.45
CA GLN A 50 13.66 -5.79 1.46
C GLN A 50 14.45 -5.76 2.76
N GLU A 51 15.15 -6.87 3.03
CA GLU A 51 15.92 -7.11 4.25
C GLU A 51 15.08 -7.04 5.54
N VAL A 52 13.86 -7.55 5.47
CA VAL A 52 12.97 -7.74 6.62
C VAL A 52 13.58 -8.81 7.55
N ARG A 53 14.08 -8.36 8.70
CA ARG A 53 14.56 -9.14 9.84
C ARG A 53 13.58 -9.01 11.00
N ASP A 54 12.34 -9.42 10.75
CA ASP A 54 11.23 -9.34 11.69
C ASP A 54 10.65 -10.72 11.99
N VAL A 55 11.36 -11.47 12.84
CA VAL A 55 11.04 -12.88 13.13
C VAL A 55 9.64 -13.04 13.74
N LYS A 56 9.18 -12.04 14.51
CA LYS A 56 7.87 -12.07 15.18
C LYS A 56 6.75 -11.44 14.34
N GLY A 57 7.09 -10.77 13.24
CA GLY A 57 6.14 -10.02 12.41
C GLY A 57 5.67 -8.69 13.01
N GLU A 58 6.14 -8.29 14.20
CA GLU A 58 5.66 -7.10 14.92
C GLU A 58 6.00 -5.79 14.19
N ALA A 59 7.15 -5.71 13.53
CA ALA A 59 7.54 -4.53 12.76
C ALA A 59 6.69 -4.39 11.49
N VAL A 60 6.43 -5.51 10.80
CA VAL A 60 5.53 -5.56 9.65
C VAL A 60 4.11 -5.20 10.08
N GLN A 61 3.63 -5.72 11.23
CA GLN A 61 2.32 -5.37 11.76
C GLN A 61 2.19 -3.92 12.15
N ALA A 62 3.20 -3.35 12.81
CA ALA A 62 3.23 -1.94 13.13
C ALA A 62 3.12 -1.09 11.85
N LEU A 63 3.88 -1.44 10.82
CA LEU A 63 3.84 -0.74 9.53
C LEU A 63 2.46 -0.84 8.85
N LEU A 64 1.86 -2.04 8.81
CA LEU A 64 0.53 -2.25 8.23
C LEU A 64 -0.55 -1.47 8.99
N ARG A 65 -0.47 -1.40 10.33
CA ARG A 65 -1.38 -0.59 11.14
C ARG A 65 -1.30 0.91 10.80
N GLU A 66 -0.09 1.43 10.61
CA GLU A 66 0.12 2.83 10.19
C GLU A 66 -0.42 3.10 8.78
N LEU A 67 -0.13 2.21 7.83
CA LEU A 67 -0.64 2.30 6.46
C LEU A 67 -2.17 2.25 6.44
N ASN A 68 -2.77 1.26 7.09
CA ASN A 68 -4.21 1.12 7.15
C ASN A 68 -4.88 2.35 7.77
N ARG A 69 -4.29 2.97 8.81
CA ARG A 69 -4.81 4.21 9.40
C ARG A 69 -4.74 5.40 8.43
N TYR A 70 -3.64 5.54 7.71
CA TYR A 70 -3.47 6.62 6.73
C TYR A 70 -4.51 6.55 5.61
N TRP A 71 -4.75 5.35 5.09
CA TRP A 71 -5.63 5.14 3.95
C TRP A 71 -7.11 5.00 4.31
N ALA A 72 -7.44 4.55 5.54
CA ALA A 72 -8.82 4.54 6.02
C ALA A 72 -9.44 5.94 6.06
N ALA A 73 -8.63 7.00 6.16
CA ALA A 73 -9.09 8.38 6.06
C ALA A 73 -9.44 8.83 4.63
N GLN A 74 -9.25 7.99 3.61
CA GLN A 74 -9.42 8.32 2.18
C GLN A 74 -10.60 7.58 1.51
N ASP A 75 -11.49 6.96 2.30
CA ASP A 75 -12.76 6.28 1.92
C ASP A 75 -12.69 5.09 0.94
N THR A 76 -11.62 4.91 0.16
CA THR A 76 -11.53 3.89 -0.92
C THR A 76 -10.57 2.73 -0.60
N TRP A 77 -10.04 2.69 0.62
CA TRP A 77 -9.02 1.71 1.01
C TRP A 77 -9.61 0.42 1.57
N VAL A 78 -9.15 -0.71 1.03
CA VAL A 78 -9.35 -2.03 1.64
C VAL A 78 -8.14 -2.32 2.54
N PRO A 79 -8.33 -2.50 3.86
CA PRO A 79 -7.23 -2.79 4.77
C PRO A 79 -6.42 -4.01 4.33
N ALA A 80 -5.10 -3.87 4.32
CA ALA A 80 -4.22 -5.00 4.13
C ALA A 80 -4.34 -5.96 5.33
N PRO A 81 -4.41 -7.28 5.09
CA PRO A 81 -4.51 -8.26 6.17
C PRO A 81 -3.23 -8.25 7.02
N VAL A 82 -3.41 -8.48 8.31
CA VAL A 82 -2.34 -8.70 9.29
C VAL A 82 -1.66 -10.02 8.94
N LEU A 83 -0.50 -9.95 8.28
CA LEU A 83 0.31 -11.13 7.95
C LEU A 83 1.20 -11.61 9.12
N GLY A 84 1.03 -12.86 9.56
CA GLY A 84 2.03 -13.55 10.40
C GLY A 84 1.72 -13.73 11.89
N GLY A 85 0.44 -13.76 12.31
CA GLY A 85 0.05 -14.34 13.60
C GLY A 85 -0.28 -15.83 13.46
N GLU A 86 0.06 -16.65 14.46
CA GLU A 86 -0.46 -18.04 14.56
C GLU A 86 -1.99 -17.99 14.49
N GLY A 87 -2.58 -18.41 13.36
CA GLY A 87 -4.03 -18.38 13.09
C GLY A 87 -4.56 -17.27 12.15
N ALA A 88 -3.73 -16.43 11.54
CA ALA A 88 -4.19 -15.25 10.79
C ALA A 88 -4.59 -15.47 9.30
N TRP A 89 -4.97 -16.68 8.91
CA TRP A 89 -5.69 -16.92 7.64
C TRP A 89 -7.16 -17.17 7.99
N ASP A 90 -7.97 -16.10 8.06
CA ASP A 90 -9.43 -16.20 8.14
C ASP A 90 -10.02 -16.13 6.71
N PRO A 91 -10.49 -17.24 6.14
CA PRO A 91 -11.18 -17.24 4.84
C PRO A 91 -12.55 -16.52 4.88
N GLY A 92 -12.97 -15.99 6.03
CA GLY A 92 -14.19 -15.23 6.24
C GLY A 92 -14.12 -13.73 5.94
N LEU A 93 -12.94 -13.16 5.60
CA LEU A 93 -12.92 -11.79 5.05
C LEU A 93 -13.69 -11.78 3.72
N PRO A 94 -14.58 -10.79 3.49
CA PRO A 94 -15.36 -10.74 2.26
C PRO A 94 -14.41 -10.70 1.07
N ARG A 95 -14.47 -11.74 0.22
CA ARG A 95 -13.73 -11.77 -1.05
C ARG A 95 -14.02 -10.45 -1.78
N PRO A 96 -12.99 -9.73 -2.25
CA PRO A 96 -13.23 -8.56 -3.10
C PRO A 96 -14.13 -9.01 -4.25
N LEU A 97 -15.23 -8.28 -4.44
CA LEU A 97 -16.21 -8.60 -5.47
C LEU A 97 -15.47 -8.72 -6.82
N PRO A 98 -15.74 -9.76 -7.61
CA PRO A 98 -15.11 -9.90 -8.92
C PRO A 98 -15.39 -8.65 -9.76
N ALA A 99 -14.35 -8.19 -10.46
CA ALA A 99 -14.33 -6.95 -11.24
C ALA A 99 -15.42 -6.85 -12.34
N GLU A 100 -16.20 -7.91 -12.57
CA GLU A 100 -17.33 -7.97 -13.51
C GLU A 100 -18.60 -7.25 -13.05
N ARG A 101 -18.64 -6.62 -11.87
CA ARG A 101 -19.82 -5.87 -11.39
C ARG A 101 -19.63 -4.35 -11.26
N ALA A 102 -18.57 -3.80 -11.82
CA ALA A 102 -18.33 -2.36 -11.89
C ALA A 102 -18.60 -1.76 -13.30
N ALA A 103 -19.58 -2.32 -14.01
CA ALA A 103 -20.10 -1.81 -15.28
C ALA A 103 -21.60 -1.56 -15.17
#